data_AF-A0A4D4M6V2-F1
#
_entry.id   AF-A0A4D4M6V2-F1
#
_cell.length_a   1.000
_cell.length_b   1.000
_cell.length_c   1.000
_cell.angle_alpha   90.00
_cell.angle_beta   90.00
_cell.angle_gamma   90.00
#
_symmetry.space_group_name_H-M   'P 1'
#
loop_
_entity.id
_entity.type
_entity.pdbx_description
1 polymer ?
#
loop_
_entity_poly.entity_id
_entity_poly.type
_entity_poly.pdbx_seq_one_letter_code
_entity_poly.pdbx_strand_id
1 'polypeptide(L)'
;MTEFSFECTGVRADRYAAGPTLLFRLRVTAADNARVHALALRCQIRIEPARRGYESAEADGLADLFGERSRWGNTLQPVQFAQVSLMVPGFTGETEVDLVVPCTYDMDIAATRYLAALKGGEVPLLMLFSGTAFTGAAGFRVEPVPWDREAAFRMPVSAWREMVEQHFPGCGWIRLPRDTMDALLAYRSQRALPSWEATVRALLEEKGTTDPPRKDPYLALTRTTGGTDL
;
A
#
# COMPACT_ATOMS: atom_id res chain seq x y z
N MET A 1 -6.84 -3.63 -33.83
CA MET A 1 -6.65 -4.01 -32.42
C MET A 1 -7.78 -3.33 -31.67
N THR A 2 -8.50 -4.03 -30.80
CA THR A 2 -9.58 -3.40 -30.03
C THR A 2 -8.98 -2.34 -29.12
N GLU A 3 -9.48 -1.11 -29.23
CA GLU A 3 -9.07 -0.03 -28.35
C GLU A 3 -9.81 -0.15 -27.03
N PHE A 4 -9.06 -0.19 -25.93
CA PHE A 4 -9.58 -0.22 -24.57
C PHE A 4 -9.35 1.12 -23.87
N SER A 5 -10.28 1.51 -23.00
CA SER A 5 -10.07 2.55 -22.00
C SER A 5 -10.52 2.07 -20.63
N PHE A 6 -9.86 2.61 -19.61
CA PHE A 6 -10.05 2.22 -18.22
C PHE A 6 -10.29 3.47 -17.38
N GLU A 7 -11.27 3.42 -16.50
CA GLU A 7 -11.58 4.51 -15.58
C GLU A 7 -11.88 3.94 -14.20
N CYS A 8 -11.19 4.44 -13.17
CA CYS A 8 -11.56 4.13 -11.79
C CYS A 8 -12.63 5.13 -11.34
N THR A 9 -13.86 4.65 -11.11
CA THR A 9 -15.01 5.50 -10.82
C THR A 9 -15.29 5.64 -9.33
N GLY A 10 -14.64 4.82 -8.49
CA GLY A 10 -14.79 4.91 -7.04
C GLY A 10 -13.93 3.91 -6.28
N VAL A 11 -13.91 4.06 -4.96
CA VAL A 11 -13.23 3.16 -4.04
C VAL A 11 -14.01 3.07 -2.74
N ARG A 12 -14.00 1.89 -2.11
CA ARG A 12 -14.57 1.66 -0.77
C ARG A 12 -13.78 0.59 -0.02
N ALA A 13 -13.88 0.59 1.30
CA ALA A 13 -13.44 -0.54 2.11
C ALA A 13 -14.36 -1.74 1.89
N ASP A 14 -13.78 -2.94 1.84
CA ASP A 14 -14.56 -4.18 1.91
C ASP A 14 -14.91 -4.51 3.37
N ARG A 15 -16.20 -4.42 3.68
CA ARG A 15 -16.72 -4.67 5.03
C ARG A 15 -16.71 -6.13 5.45
N TYR A 16 -16.57 -7.04 4.49
CA TYR A 16 -16.68 -8.48 4.71
C TYR A 16 -15.36 -9.22 4.43
N ALA A 17 -14.30 -8.49 4.07
CA ALA A 17 -12.98 -9.08 3.88
C ALA A 17 -12.40 -9.60 5.19
N ALA A 18 -11.63 -10.68 5.11
CA ALA A 18 -10.93 -11.26 6.27
C ALA A 18 -9.77 -10.38 6.78
N GLY A 19 -9.37 -9.37 6.00
CA GLY A 19 -8.33 -8.42 6.32
C GLY A 19 -8.49 -7.14 5.48
N PRO A 20 -7.68 -6.11 5.77
CA PRO A 20 -7.79 -4.80 5.11
C PRO A 20 -7.81 -4.95 3.60
N THR A 21 -8.90 -4.53 2.97
CA THR A 21 -9.10 -4.65 1.51
C THR A 21 -9.83 -3.43 0.99
N LEU A 22 -9.32 -2.84 -0.08
CA LEU A 22 -10.00 -1.80 -0.85
C LEU A 22 -10.62 -2.41 -2.11
N LEU A 23 -11.81 -1.95 -2.47
CA LEU A 23 -12.51 -2.30 -3.69
C LEU A 23 -12.57 -1.07 -4.58
N PHE A 24 -11.77 -1.07 -5.65
CA PHE A 24 -11.80 -0.01 -6.65
C PHE A 24 -12.78 -0.39 -7.75
N ARG A 25 -13.73 0.49 -8.05
CA ARG A 25 -14.65 0.26 -9.16
C ARG A 25 -13.98 0.67 -10.46
N LEU A 26 -13.80 -0.28 -11.35
CA LEU A 26 -13.16 -0.11 -12.64
C LEU A 26 -14.21 -0.21 -13.75
N ARG A 27 -14.40 0.87 -14.50
CA ARG A 27 -15.09 0.86 -15.77
C ARG A 27 -14.10 0.47 -16.86
N VAL A 28 -14.50 -0.48 -17.69
CA VAL A 28 -13.74 -0.95 -18.85
C VAL A 28 -14.58 -0.73 -20.09
N THR A 29 -14.03 0.00 -21.05
CA THR A 29 -14.71 0.27 -22.33
C THR A 29 -13.89 -0.28 -23.47
N ALA A 30 -14.54 -0.99 -24.39
CA ALA A 30 -14.04 -1.44 -25.66
C ALA A 30 -14.68 -0.60 -26.78
N ALA A 31 -13.87 0.04 -27.62
CA ALA A 31 -14.34 0.89 -28.72
C ALA A 31 -15.21 0.13 -29.74
N ASP A 32 -15.95 0.88 -30.56
CA ASP A 32 -16.80 0.36 -31.65
C ASP A 32 -17.84 -0.68 -31.20
N ASN A 33 -18.25 -0.62 -29.93
CA ASN A 33 -19.14 -1.59 -29.31
C ASN A 33 -18.62 -3.05 -29.48
N ALA A 34 -17.29 -3.21 -29.42
CA ALA A 34 -16.66 -4.49 -29.64
C ALA A 34 -17.12 -5.53 -28.61
N ARG A 35 -17.35 -6.75 -29.09
CA ARG A 35 -17.63 -7.90 -28.23
C ARG A 35 -16.34 -8.47 -27.65
N VAL A 36 -16.26 -8.46 -26.33
CA VAL A 36 -15.17 -9.01 -25.54
C VAL A 36 -15.70 -10.26 -24.84
N HIS A 37 -15.04 -11.41 -25.05
CA HIS A 37 -15.40 -12.67 -24.41
C HIS A 37 -14.82 -12.78 -23.01
N ALA A 38 -13.60 -12.28 -22.83
CA ALA A 38 -12.93 -12.17 -21.55
C ALA A 38 -11.74 -11.21 -21.68
N LEU A 39 -11.30 -10.67 -20.55
CA LEU A 39 -10.12 -9.82 -20.50
C LEU A 39 -9.30 -10.17 -19.24
N ALA A 40 -8.10 -10.69 -19.46
CA ALA A 40 -7.15 -11.03 -18.41
C ALA A 40 -6.24 -9.82 -18.16
N LEU A 41 -6.50 -9.08 -17.09
CA LEU A 41 -5.79 -7.84 -16.75
C LEU A 41 -4.84 -8.04 -15.59
N ARG A 42 -3.72 -7.31 -15.65
CA ARG A 42 -2.91 -6.94 -14.51
C ARG A 42 -3.00 -5.43 -14.35
N CYS A 43 -3.30 -4.99 -13.14
CA CYS A 43 -3.31 -3.59 -12.72
C CYS A 43 -2.19 -3.36 -11.71
N GLN A 44 -1.25 -2.48 -12.03
CA GLN A 44 -0.26 -1.97 -11.10
C GLN A 44 -0.73 -0.60 -10.60
N ILE A 45 -0.83 -0.42 -9.29
CA ILE A 45 -1.25 0.83 -8.67
C ILE A 45 -0.03 1.48 -8.00
N ARG A 46 0.24 2.73 -8.37
CA ARG A 46 1.27 3.57 -7.76
C ARG A 46 0.62 4.78 -7.11
N ILE A 47 1.18 5.22 -5.99
CA ILE A 47 0.90 6.52 -5.42
C ILE A 47 1.87 7.53 -6.08
N GLU A 48 1.39 8.72 -6.41
CA GLU A 48 2.20 9.81 -6.97
C GLU A 48 2.29 10.99 -5.99
N PRO A 49 3.12 10.92 -4.93
CA PRO A 49 3.18 11.93 -3.86
C PRO A 49 3.30 13.37 -4.37
N ALA A 50 4.14 13.59 -5.39
CA ALA A 50 4.36 14.91 -6.00
C ALA A 50 3.10 15.57 -6.60
N ARG A 51 1.99 14.83 -6.78
CA ARG A 51 0.74 15.34 -7.34
C ARG A 51 -0.25 15.86 -6.29
N ARG A 52 0.15 15.99 -5.02
CA ARG A 52 -0.64 16.66 -3.98
C ARG A 52 0.18 17.62 -3.13
N GLY A 53 -0.51 18.57 -2.50
CA GLY A 53 0.04 19.38 -1.42
C GLY A 53 0.02 18.62 -0.08
N TYR A 54 0.85 19.08 0.85
CA TYR A 54 0.94 18.53 2.20
C TYR A 54 0.93 19.64 3.24
N GLU A 55 0.13 19.45 4.28
CA GLU A 55 0.16 20.30 5.48
C GLU A 55 1.45 20.05 6.27
N SER A 56 1.80 20.97 7.17
CA SER A 56 3.04 20.84 7.98
C SER A 56 3.07 19.54 8.79
N ALA A 57 1.96 19.19 9.43
CA ALA A 57 1.86 17.97 10.23
C ALA A 57 1.95 16.68 9.39
N GLU A 58 1.49 16.70 8.13
CA GLU A 58 1.69 15.58 7.20
C GLU A 58 3.15 15.50 6.77
N ALA A 59 3.81 16.63 6.52
CA ALA A 59 5.21 16.68 6.11
C ALA A 59 6.16 16.11 7.16
N ASP A 60 5.90 16.36 8.45
CA ASP A 60 6.69 15.79 9.55
C ASP A 60 6.62 14.25 9.55
N GLY A 61 5.44 13.68 9.35
CA GLY A 61 5.25 12.23 9.27
C GLY A 61 5.83 11.57 8.01
N LEU A 62 6.17 12.37 7.00
CA LEU A 62 6.76 11.91 5.74
C LEU A 62 8.30 12.05 5.72
N ALA A 63 8.90 12.63 6.76
CA ALA A 63 10.33 12.90 6.80
C ALA A 63 11.18 11.63 6.66
N ASP A 64 10.83 10.51 7.31
CA ASP A 64 11.58 9.25 7.13
C ASP A 64 11.18 8.43 5.88
N LEU A 65 10.40 9.00 4.96
CA LEU A 65 10.21 8.48 3.60
C LEU A 65 10.93 9.33 2.55
N PHE A 66 10.78 10.65 2.65
CA PHE A 66 11.23 11.57 1.59
C PHE A 66 12.26 12.60 2.06
N GLY A 67 12.66 12.55 3.33
CA GLY A 67 13.52 13.57 3.95
C GLY A 67 12.80 14.89 4.17
N GLU A 68 13.61 15.91 4.49
CA GLU A 68 13.13 17.28 4.71
C GLU A 68 12.42 17.84 3.48
N ARG A 69 11.42 18.70 3.73
CA ARG A 69 10.58 19.34 2.69
C ARG A 69 11.39 20.11 1.64
N SER A 70 12.54 20.66 2.00
CA SER A 70 13.47 21.33 1.08
C SER A 70 14.00 20.41 -0.04
N ARG A 71 14.01 19.09 0.18
CA ARG A 71 14.52 18.08 -0.76
C ARG A 71 13.46 17.46 -1.66
N TRP A 72 12.18 17.75 -1.40
CA TRP A 72 11.04 17.09 -2.03
C TRP A 72 10.96 17.23 -3.55
N GLY A 73 11.59 18.26 -4.12
CA GLY A 73 11.71 18.39 -5.58
C GLY A 73 12.35 17.15 -6.24
N ASN A 74 13.20 16.42 -5.52
CA ASN A 74 13.89 15.24 -6.03
C ASN A 74 13.50 13.94 -5.30
N THR A 75 12.95 14.01 -4.08
CA THR A 75 12.72 12.83 -3.24
C THR A 75 11.28 12.31 -3.24
N LEU A 76 10.29 13.09 -3.69
CA LEU A 76 8.88 12.65 -3.83
C LEU A 76 8.68 11.69 -5.01
N GLN A 77 9.34 10.54 -4.96
CA GLN A 77 9.25 9.51 -5.97
C GLN A 77 7.95 8.72 -5.84
N PRO A 78 7.40 8.18 -6.96
CA PRO A 78 6.24 7.30 -6.92
C PRO A 78 6.46 6.09 -6.00
N VAL A 79 5.45 5.75 -5.22
CA VAL A 79 5.50 4.60 -4.29
C VAL A 79 4.59 3.50 -4.82
N GLN A 80 5.13 2.29 -4.94
CA GLN A 80 4.33 1.12 -5.34
C GLN A 80 3.31 0.80 -4.24
N PHE A 81 2.03 0.76 -4.60
CA PHE A 81 0.95 0.45 -3.65
C PHE A 81 0.52 -1.01 -3.75
N ALA A 82 0.09 -1.44 -4.94
CA ALA A 82 -0.42 -2.79 -5.13
C ALA A 82 -0.23 -3.27 -6.58
N GLN A 83 -0.23 -4.59 -6.76
CA GLN A 83 -0.30 -5.21 -8.08
C GLN A 83 -1.31 -6.35 -8.04
N VAL A 84 -2.35 -6.24 -8.86
CA VAL A 84 -3.50 -7.14 -8.81
C VAL A 84 -3.79 -7.71 -10.20
N SER A 85 -4.11 -8.98 -10.25
CA SER A 85 -4.62 -9.62 -11.48
C SER A 85 -6.15 -9.71 -11.39
N LEU A 86 -6.83 -9.40 -12.50
CA LEU A 86 -8.29 -9.38 -12.61
C LEU A 86 -8.72 -10.09 -13.89
N MET A 87 -9.65 -11.02 -13.75
CA MET A 87 -10.37 -11.59 -14.88
C MET A 87 -11.69 -10.83 -15.05
N VAL A 88 -11.82 -10.08 -16.14
CA VAL A 88 -13.05 -9.37 -16.49
C VAL A 88 -13.93 -10.32 -17.31
N PRO A 89 -15.18 -10.60 -16.88
CA PRO A 89 -16.13 -11.40 -17.64
C PRO A 89 -16.45 -10.78 -19.00
N GLY A 90 -17.02 -11.57 -19.91
CA GLY A 90 -17.41 -11.08 -21.23
C GLY A 90 -18.42 -9.93 -21.17
N PHE A 91 -18.24 -8.96 -22.06
CA PHE A 91 -19.07 -7.77 -22.19
C PHE A 91 -19.10 -7.26 -23.64
N THR A 92 -19.95 -6.28 -23.93
CA THR A 92 -20.02 -5.61 -25.24
C THR A 92 -20.08 -4.12 -25.00
N GLY A 93 -19.15 -3.38 -25.60
CA GLY A 93 -19.02 -1.94 -25.40
C GLY A 93 -18.43 -1.58 -24.04
N GLU A 94 -19.16 -1.74 -22.94
CA GLU A 94 -18.74 -1.30 -21.61
C GLU A 94 -19.10 -2.33 -20.52
N THR A 95 -18.31 -2.38 -19.47
CA THR A 95 -18.65 -3.08 -18.22
C THR A 95 -18.04 -2.37 -17.00
N GLU A 96 -18.60 -2.63 -15.82
CA GLU A 96 -18.03 -2.24 -14.54
C GLU A 96 -17.72 -3.47 -13.69
N VAL A 97 -16.53 -3.48 -13.08
CA VAL A 97 -16.03 -4.57 -12.24
C VAL A 97 -15.31 -4.02 -11.02
N ASP A 98 -15.36 -4.75 -9.91
CA ASP A 98 -14.58 -4.39 -8.71
C ASP A 98 -13.17 -5.00 -8.82
N LEU A 99 -12.14 -4.15 -8.75
CA LEU A 99 -10.75 -4.54 -8.56
C LEU A 99 -10.48 -4.67 -7.05
N VAL A 100 -10.35 -5.92 -6.60
CA VAL A 100 -10.10 -6.26 -5.18
C VAL A 100 -8.62 -6.07 -4.87
N VAL A 101 -8.31 -5.15 -3.97
CA VAL A 101 -6.93 -4.81 -3.57
C VAL A 101 -6.72 -5.15 -2.09
N PRO A 102 -6.19 -6.34 -1.77
CA PRO A 102 -5.73 -6.65 -0.42
C PRO A 102 -4.65 -5.67 0.01
N CYS A 103 -4.81 -5.13 1.20
CA CYS A 103 -3.94 -4.13 1.80
C CYS A 103 -3.30 -4.68 3.07
N THR A 104 -2.25 -3.99 3.53
CA THR A 104 -1.54 -4.31 4.77
C THR A 104 -1.47 -3.05 5.63
N TYR A 105 -1.51 -3.23 6.95
CA TYR A 105 -1.25 -2.16 7.92
C TYR A 105 0.13 -2.29 8.55
N ASP A 106 1.09 -2.82 7.79
CA ASP A 106 2.49 -2.87 8.20
C ASP A 106 3.14 -1.49 8.05
N MET A 107 3.51 -0.89 9.18
CA MET A 107 4.12 0.43 9.28
C MET A 107 5.59 0.47 8.85
N ASP A 108 6.18 -0.62 8.37
CA ASP A 108 7.49 -0.61 7.71
C ASP A 108 7.39 -0.44 6.19
N ILE A 109 6.19 -0.62 5.61
CA ILE A 109 5.97 -0.52 4.17
C ILE A 109 5.76 0.95 3.78
N ALA A 110 6.51 1.42 2.78
CA ALA A 110 6.51 2.81 2.36
C ALA A 110 5.10 3.35 2.02
N ALA A 111 4.27 2.57 1.32
CA ALA A 111 2.91 2.97 0.98
C ALA A 111 2.03 3.13 2.24
N THR A 112 2.10 2.19 3.18
CA THR A 112 1.35 2.25 4.45
C THR A 112 1.78 3.45 5.28
N ARG A 113 3.10 3.66 5.44
CA ARG A 113 3.67 4.83 6.15
C ARG A 113 3.21 6.14 5.54
N TYR A 114 3.26 6.22 4.20
CA TYR A 114 2.78 7.37 3.47
C TYR A 114 1.31 7.66 3.78
N LEU A 115 0.45 6.65 3.64
CA LEU A 115 -0.99 6.78 3.87
C LEU A 115 -1.32 7.11 5.34
N ALA A 116 -0.57 6.55 6.29
CA ALA A 116 -0.73 6.80 7.72
C ALA A 116 -0.33 8.22 8.13
N ALA A 117 0.60 8.87 7.41
CA ALA A 117 1.00 10.25 7.68
C ALA A 117 -0.09 11.27 7.29
N LEU A 118 -0.98 10.92 6.35
CA LEU A 118 -1.99 11.83 5.82
C LEU A 118 -3.11 12.10 6.83
N LYS A 119 -3.53 13.36 6.93
CA LYS A 119 -4.62 13.80 7.80
C LYS A 119 -5.94 13.88 7.05
N GLY A 120 -5.91 14.17 5.76
CA GLY A 120 -7.10 14.24 4.92
C GLY A 120 -6.80 14.45 3.44
N GLY A 121 -7.83 14.89 2.72
CA GLY A 121 -7.80 15.09 1.27
C GLY A 121 -7.71 13.79 0.51
N GLU A 122 -6.99 13.83 -0.61
CA GLU A 122 -6.98 12.78 -1.62
C GLU A 122 -5.57 12.23 -1.86
N VAL A 123 -5.47 10.95 -2.15
CA VAL A 123 -4.25 10.27 -2.54
C VAL A 123 -4.23 10.15 -4.06
N PRO A 124 -3.28 10.80 -4.76
CA PRO A 124 -3.13 10.63 -6.20
C PRO A 124 -2.59 9.23 -6.49
N LEU A 125 -3.41 8.43 -7.17
CA LEU A 125 -3.08 7.10 -7.66
C LEU A 125 -2.97 7.10 -9.18
N LEU A 126 -2.02 6.32 -9.69
CA LEU A 126 -1.90 5.98 -11.08
C LEU A 126 -2.03 4.46 -11.24
N MET A 127 -3.04 4.03 -11.97
CA MET A 127 -3.30 2.65 -12.31
C MET A 127 -2.77 2.37 -13.71
N LEU A 128 -1.86 1.42 -13.83
CA LEU A 128 -1.25 1.01 -15.08
C LEU A 128 -1.77 -0.37 -15.46
N PHE A 129 -2.32 -0.50 -16.67
CA PHE A 129 -2.96 -1.72 -17.14
C PHE A 129 -2.09 -2.45 -18.17
N SER A 130 -2.09 -3.76 -18.06
CA SER A 130 -1.49 -4.66 -19.05
C SER A 130 -2.27 -5.97 -19.06
N GLY A 131 -2.19 -6.75 -20.13
CA GLY A 131 -2.93 -8.00 -20.18
C GLY A 131 -3.24 -8.50 -21.58
N THR A 132 -4.23 -9.37 -21.65
CA THR A 132 -4.67 -10.03 -22.88
C THR A 132 -6.19 -9.98 -23.01
N ALA A 133 -6.66 -9.47 -24.13
CA ALA A 133 -8.07 -9.45 -24.49
C ALA A 133 -8.43 -10.62 -25.42
N PHE A 134 -9.59 -11.22 -25.16
CA PHE A 134 -10.19 -12.24 -26.01
C PHE A 134 -11.43 -11.64 -26.64
N THR A 135 -11.39 -11.30 -27.93
CA THR A 135 -12.42 -10.52 -28.65
C THR A 135 -12.95 -11.27 -29.88
N GLY A 136 -14.00 -10.75 -30.52
CA GLY A 136 -14.43 -11.18 -31.86
C GLY A 136 -15.91 -11.55 -31.98
N ALA A 137 -16.54 -11.16 -33.09
CA ALA A 137 -17.98 -11.34 -33.32
C ALA A 137 -18.36 -12.77 -33.75
N ALA A 138 -17.51 -13.43 -34.53
CA ALA A 138 -17.76 -14.76 -35.12
C ALA A 138 -16.65 -15.79 -34.79
N GLY A 139 -15.85 -15.53 -33.75
CA GLY A 139 -14.71 -16.35 -33.34
C GLY A 139 -13.86 -15.65 -32.27
N PHE A 140 -12.72 -16.24 -31.91
CA PHE A 140 -11.77 -15.67 -30.96
C PHE A 140 -10.60 -15.00 -31.67
N ARG A 141 -10.36 -13.74 -31.33
CA ARG A 141 -9.13 -13.00 -31.56
C ARG A 141 -8.46 -12.80 -30.20
N VAL A 142 -7.16 -13.06 -30.13
CA VAL A 142 -6.36 -12.82 -28.94
C VAL A 142 -5.44 -11.65 -29.24
N GLU A 143 -5.52 -10.60 -28.42
CA GLU A 143 -4.71 -9.40 -28.61
C GLU A 143 -4.23 -8.84 -27.26
N PRO A 144 -3.01 -8.26 -27.20
CA PRO A 144 -2.53 -7.64 -25.97
C PRO A 144 -3.30 -6.36 -25.68
N VAL A 145 -3.48 -6.06 -24.39
CA VAL A 145 -3.85 -4.71 -23.95
C VAL A 145 -2.62 -3.82 -24.11
N PRO A 146 -2.72 -2.68 -24.82
CA PRO A 146 -1.62 -1.74 -24.95
C PRO A 146 -1.09 -1.29 -23.57
N TRP A 147 0.24 -1.19 -23.44
CA TRP A 147 0.91 -0.88 -22.17
C TRP A 147 0.80 0.59 -21.76
N ASP A 148 0.38 1.46 -22.69
CA ASP A 148 0.16 2.90 -22.49
C ASP A 148 -1.19 3.21 -21.83
N ARG A 149 -1.97 2.18 -21.48
CA ARG A 149 -3.30 2.33 -20.90
C ARG A 149 -3.17 2.55 -19.39
N GLU A 150 -3.53 3.75 -18.96
CA GLU A 150 -3.49 4.16 -17.57
C GLU A 150 -4.77 4.88 -17.14
N ALA A 151 -5.03 4.89 -15.83
CA ALA A 151 -6.08 5.69 -15.22
C ALA A 151 -5.53 6.41 -14.00
N ALA A 152 -5.69 7.73 -13.96
CA ALA A 152 -5.46 8.52 -12.76
C ALA A 152 -6.70 8.46 -11.87
N PHE A 153 -6.50 8.30 -10.56
CA PHE A 153 -7.58 8.29 -9.59
C PHE A 153 -7.17 9.02 -8.31
N ARG A 154 -8.10 9.79 -7.75
CA ARG A 154 -7.90 10.46 -6.46
C ARG A 154 -8.68 9.68 -5.41
N MET A 155 -7.96 8.89 -4.62
CA MET A 155 -8.54 8.08 -3.57
C MET A 155 -8.70 8.91 -2.30
N PRO A 156 -9.91 8.96 -1.70
CA PRO A 156 -10.09 9.68 -0.45
C PRO A 156 -9.25 9.06 0.66
N VAL A 157 -8.54 9.89 1.42
CA VAL A 157 -7.80 9.41 2.61
C VAL A 157 -8.76 8.77 3.62
N SER A 158 -10.03 9.19 3.65
CA SER A 158 -11.07 8.57 4.46
C SER A 158 -11.33 7.11 4.10
N ALA A 159 -11.25 6.71 2.83
CA ALA A 159 -11.46 5.31 2.42
C ALA A 159 -10.38 4.39 2.99
N TRP A 160 -9.13 4.84 2.98
CA TRP A 160 -8.01 4.15 3.64
C TRP A 160 -8.22 4.07 5.16
N ARG A 161 -8.59 5.18 5.81
CA ARG A 161 -8.78 5.24 7.27
C ARG A 161 -9.96 4.37 7.72
N GLU A 162 -11.08 4.36 6.99
CA GLU A 162 -12.22 3.47 7.25
C GLU A 162 -11.78 2.00 7.17
N MET A 163 -11.03 1.63 6.13
CA MET A 163 -10.52 0.26 5.98
C MET A 163 -9.60 -0.15 7.14
N VAL A 164 -8.68 0.72 7.57
CA VAL A 164 -7.79 0.43 8.70
C VAL A 164 -8.59 0.32 10.00
N GLU A 165 -9.45 1.29 10.30
CA GLU A 165 -10.24 1.33 11.54
C GLU A 165 -11.20 0.14 11.66
N GLN A 166 -11.76 -0.33 10.54
CA GLN A 166 -12.59 -1.54 10.51
C GLN A 166 -11.85 -2.79 11.00
N HIS A 167 -10.54 -2.90 10.71
CA HIS A 167 -9.75 -4.09 11.01
C HIS A 167 -8.86 -3.92 12.25
N PHE A 168 -8.52 -2.68 12.62
CA PHE A 168 -7.63 -2.33 13.73
C PHE A 168 -8.22 -1.17 14.55
N PRO A 169 -9.42 -1.32 15.13
CA PRO A 169 -10.14 -0.21 15.76
C PRO A 169 -9.35 0.37 16.93
N GLY A 170 -8.98 1.66 16.85
CA GLY A 170 -8.15 2.35 17.84
C GLY A 170 -6.77 1.73 18.08
N CYS A 171 -6.30 0.83 17.20
CA CYS A 171 -5.10 0.03 17.40
C CYS A 171 -4.01 0.37 16.38
N GLY A 172 -2.76 0.26 16.82
CA GLY A 172 -1.57 0.27 15.96
C GLY A 172 -1.06 -1.15 15.71
N TRP A 173 -0.26 -1.31 14.66
CA TRP A 173 0.48 -2.54 14.40
C TRP A 173 1.99 -2.29 14.54
N ILE A 174 2.70 -3.22 15.18
CA ILE A 174 4.16 -3.16 15.34
C ILE A 174 4.72 -4.52 14.94
N ARG A 175 5.65 -4.51 13.97
CA ARG A 175 6.40 -5.70 13.57
C ARG A 175 7.68 -5.78 14.41
N LEU A 176 7.95 -6.97 14.97
CA LEU A 176 9.16 -7.24 15.75
C LEU A 176 9.93 -8.43 15.15
N PRO A 177 11.28 -8.40 15.21
CA PRO A 177 12.10 -9.59 14.97
C PRO A 177 11.68 -10.75 15.90
N ARG A 178 11.84 -12.00 15.44
CA ARG A 178 11.35 -13.20 16.15
C ARG A 178 11.96 -13.33 17.55
N ASP A 179 13.27 -13.13 17.67
CA ASP A 179 13.98 -13.14 18.95
C ASP A 179 13.46 -12.07 19.93
N THR A 180 13.17 -10.88 19.43
CA THR A 180 12.58 -9.79 20.19
C THR A 180 11.15 -10.14 20.63
N MET A 181 10.39 -10.80 19.74
CA MET A 181 9.05 -11.27 20.08
C MET A 181 9.08 -12.36 21.16
N ASP A 182 10.00 -13.33 21.05
CA ASP A 182 10.17 -14.39 22.05
C ASP A 182 10.57 -13.82 23.42
N ALA A 183 11.46 -12.83 23.44
CA ALA A 183 11.82 -12.11 24.66
C ALA A 183 10.61 -11.36 25.27
N LEU A 184 9.78 -10.73 24.45
CA LEU A 184 8.58 -10.03 24.90
C LEU A 184 7.50 -11.00 25.44
N LEU A 185 7.35 -12.17 24.81
CA LEU A 185 6.50 -13.26 25.31
C LEU A 185 7.00 -13.79 26.66
N ALA A 186 8.31 -14.01 26.80
CA ALA A 186 8.91 -14.46 28.05
C ALA A 186 8.71 -13.42 29.17
N TYR A 187 8.93 -12.14 28.88
CA TYR A 187 8.70 -11.04 29.82
C TYR A 187 7.24 -11.01 30.31
N ARG A 188 6.27 -11.12 29.38
CA ARG A 188 4.84 -11.18 29.69
C ARG A 188 4.50 -12.37 30.60
N SER A 189 5.05 -13.54 30.28
CA SER A 189 4.81 -14.79 31.02
C SER A 189 5.35 -14.74 32.44
N GLN A 190 6.60 -14.30 32.61
CA GLN A 190 7.27 -14.21 33.92
C GLN A 190 6.54 -13.29 34.91
N ARG A 191 5.86 -12.25 34.40
CA ARG A 191 5.12 -11.27 35.19
C ARG A 191 3.61 -11.52 35.20
N ALA A 192 3.16 -12.61 34.59
CA ALA A 192 1.74 -12.97 34.45
C ALA A 192 0.86 -11.82 33.92
N LEU A 193 1.36 -11.03 32.95
CA LEU A 193 0.66 -9.84 32.46
C LEU A 193 -0.53 -10.22 31.56
N PRO A 194 -1.72 -9.63 31.79
CA PRO A 194 -2.98 -10.12 31.22
C PRO A 194 -3.14 -9.80 29.73
N SER A 195 -2.49 -8.75 29.22
CA SER A 195 -2.63 -8.29 27.84
C SER A 195 -1.31 -7.77 27.27
N TRP A 196 -1.24 -7.64 25.95
CA TRP A 196 -0.11 -6.97 25.29
C TRP A 196 0.01 -5.50 25.67
N GLU A 197 -1.10 -4.82 25.89
CA GLU A 197 -1.10 -3.44 26.39
C GLU A 197 -0.45 -3.37 27.77
N ALA A 198 -0.80 -4.27 28.70
CA ALA A 198 -0.18 -4.33 30.02
C ALA A 198 1.33 -4.63 29.94
N THR A 199 1.74 -5.52 29.03
CA THR A 199 3.15 -5.81 28.74
C THR A 199 3.91 -4.56 28.31
N VAL A 200 3.36 -3.81 27.35
CA VAL A 200 4.00 -2.59 26.84
C VAL A 200 4.01 -1.49 27.90
N ARG A 201 2.91 -1.30 28.66
CA ARG A 201 2.85 -0.32 29.77
C ARG A 201 3.91 -0.62 30.84
N ALA A 202 4.03 -1.87 31.26
CA ALA A 202 5.04 -2.29 32.24
C ALA A 202 6.48 -1.99 31.75
N LEU A 203 6.79 -2.25 30.47
CA LEU A 203 8.08 -1.91 29.87
C LEU A 203 8.34 -0.39 29.82
N LEU A 204 7.31 0.40 29.49
CA LEU A 204 7.42 1.86 29.43
C LEU A 204 7.58 2.47 30.83
N GLU A 205 6.89 1.93 31.84
CA GLU A 205 7.02 2.33 33.24
C GLU A 205 8.39 1.96 33.81
N GLU A 206 8.93 0.77 33.51
CA GLU A 206 10.29 0.37 33.90
C GLU A 206 11.34 1.35 33.33
N LYS A 207 11.17 1.80 32.08
CA LYS A 207 12.04 2.82 31.45
C LYS A 207 11.82 4.24 31.98
N GLY A 208 10.69 4.53 32.61
CA GLY A 208 10.45 5.78 33.34
C GLY A 208 11.42 6.02 34.50
N THR A 209 12.27 5.04 34.83
CA THR A 209 13.29 5.10 35.89
C THR A 209 14.73 5.18 35.39
N THR A 210 15.01 5.14 34.08
CA THR A 210 16.37 5.27 33.55
C THR A 210 16.36 5.71 32.09
N ASP A 211 16.87 6.91 31.80
CA ASP A 211 17.18 7.35 30.45
C ASP A 211 18.25 6.41 29.84
N PRO A 212 18.00 5.68 28.74
CA PRO A 212 18.99 4.77 28.20
C PRO A 212 20.03 5.54 27.34
N PRO A 213 21.33 5.24 27.45
CA PRO A 213 22.31 5.78 26.53
C PRO A 213 22.03 5.28 25.11
N ARG A 214 22.05 6.19 24.14
CA ARG A 214 22.01 5.89 22.70
C ARG A 214 23.12 4.88 22.36
N LYS A 215 22.75 3.68 21.90
CA LYS A 215 23.65 2.79 21.18
C LYS A 215 23.37 2.91 19.68
N ASP A 216 24.38 3.40 18.97
CA ASP A 216 24.43 3.48 17.51
C ASP A 216 24.51 2.07 16.90
N PRO A 217 23.54 1.65 16.06
CA PRO A 217 23.51 0.31 15.48
C PRO A 217 24.51 0.09 14.32
N TYR A 218 25.26 1.11 13.88
CA TYR A 218 26.21 0.96 12.77
C TYR A 218 27.65 0.57 13.20
N LEU A 219 27.92 0.47 14.49
CA LEU A 219 29.26 0.17 15.02
C LEU A 219 29.80 -1.23 14.63
N ALA A 220 28.90 -2.16 14.28
CA ALA A 220 29.27 -3.49 13.79
C ALA A 220 29.70 -3.51 12.30
N LEU A 221 29.36 -2.46 11.54
CA LEU A 221 29.61 -2.40 10.09
C LEU A 221 30.93 -1.72 9.71
N THR A 222 31.68 -1.17 10.68
CA THR A 222 32.96 -0.46 10.43
C THR A 222 34.21 -1.28 10.76
N ARG A 223 34.09 -2.53 11.23
CA ARG A 223 35.24 -3.43 11.47
C ARG A 223 35.35 -4.50 10.39
N THR A 224 35.47 -4.11 9.12
CA THR A 224 35.88 -5.05 8.07
C THR A 224 36.56 -4.38 6.87
N THR A 225 37.71 -3.75 7.13
CA THR A 225 38.79 -3.50 6.16
C THR A 225 40.03 -3.17 7.00
N GLY A 226 41.18 -3.83 6.96
CA GLY A 226 41.67 -5.01 6.29
C GLY A 226 43.06 -5.20 6.90
N GLY A 227 43.26 -6.28 7.65
CA GLY A 227 44.61 -6.74 8.00
C GLY A 227 45.04 -7.68 6.88
N THR A 228 45.99 -7.24 6.07
CA THR A 228 46.83 -8.14 5.28
C THR A 228 48.22 -8.05 5.88
N ASP A 229 48.62 -9.14 6.52
CA ASP A 229 50.00 -9.39 6.94
C ASP A 229 50.92 -9.46 5.71
N LEU A 230 52.03 -8.72 5.80
CA LEU A 230 53.35 -9.06 5.29
C LEU A 230 54.37 -8.61 6.35
#